data_AF-A0A2V9GAD0-F1
#
_entry.id   AF-A0A2V9GAD0-F1
#
_cell.length_a   1.000
_cell.length_b   1.000
_cell.length_c   1.000
_cell.angle_alpha   90.00
_cell.angle_beta   90.00
_cell.angle_gamma   90.00
#
_symmetry.space_group_name_H-M   'P 1'
#
loop_
_entity.id
_entity.type
_entity.pdbx_description
1 polymer ?
#
loop_
_entity_poly.entity_id
_entity_poly.type
_entity_poly.pdbx_seq_one_letter_code
_entity_poly.pdbx_strand_id
1 'polypeptide(L)'
;MTPDEARHLVIEGINYAAYHETDFSLHDSDKNRLFGSAHYESDRPVHEPSPWAEGDFEEKMAMLLVWVNVLNRSVPAFTEAQKRLEGEDSVVGRIIRRAKNRKATDIALGTKFGRSSA
;
A
#
# COMPACT_ATOMS: atom_id res chain seq x y z
N MET A 1 -18.59 -7.86 1.33
CA MET A 1 -17.47 -6.95 1.66
C MET A 1 -17.95 -5.51 1.60
N THR A 2 -17.84 -4.77 2.71
CA THR A 2 -18.11 -3.32 2.77
C THR A 2 -16.93 -2.53 2.18
N PRO A 3 -17.09 -1.23 1.85
CA PRO A 3 -15.96 -0.41 1.42
C PRO A 3 -14.82 -0.36 2.47
N ASP A 4 -15.15 -0.28 3.76
CA ASP A 4 -14.14 -0.22 4.82
C ASP A 4 -13.38 -1.54 4.98
N GLU A 5 -14.07 -2.68 4.87
CA GLU A 5 -13.44 -4.01 4.83
C GLU A 5 -12.52 -4.14 3.61
N ALA A 6 -12.97 -3.65 2.44
CA ALA A 6 -12.14 -3.64 1.24
C ALA A 6 -10.88 -2.79 1.43
N ARG A 7 -11.00 -1.61 2.06
CA ARG A 7 -9.85 -0.73 2.34
C ARG A 7 -8.87 -1.41 3.27
N HIS A 8 -9.35 -2.05 4.33
CA HIS A 8 -8.50 -2.81 5.25
C HIS A 8 -7.72 -3.89 4.54
N LEU A 9 -8.39 -4.70 3.71
CA LEU A 9 -7.74 -5.78 2.97
C LEU A 9 -6.64 -5.25 2.05
N VAL A 10 -6.90 -4.17 1.33
CA VAL A 10 -5.90 -3.55 0.44
C VAL A 10 -4.75 -2.95 1.24
N ILE A 11 -5.03 -2.21 2.32
CA ILE A 11 -4.01 -1.56 3.16
C ILE A 11 -3.11 -2.60 3.83
N GLU A 12 -3.66 -3.68 4.39
CA GLU A 12 -2.85 -4.73 5.00
C GLU A 12 -2.04 -5.51 3.96
N GLY A 13 -2.55 -5.67 2.73
CA GLY A 13 -1.76 -6.20 1.63
C GLY A 13 -0.55 -5.32 1.27
N ILE A 14 -0.76 -3.99 1.20
CA ILE A 14 0.33 -3.03 0.96
C ILE A 14 1.32 -3.03 2.13
N ASN A 15 0.83 -3.04 3.37
CA ASN A 15 1.66 -3.11 4.57
C ASN A 15 2.52 -4.39 4.62
N TYR A 16 1.94 -5.52 4.24
CA TYR A 16 2.68 -6.78 4.13
C TYR A 16 3.78 -6.70 3.07
N ALA A 17 3.49 -6.15 1.89
CA ALA A 17 4.50 -5.95 0.85
C ALA A 17 5.61 -4.97 1.29
N ALA A 18 5.25 -3.89 1.99
CA ALA A 18 6.19 -2.93 2.53
C ALA A 18 7.22 -3.63 3.45
N TYR A 19 6.71 -4.41 4.41
CA TYR A 19 7.55 -5.17 5.33
C TYR A 19 8.37 -6.25 4.60
N HIS A 20 7.75 -7.00 3.69
CA HIS A 20 8.43 -8.07 2.96
C HIS A 20 9.58 -7.56 2.07
N GLU A 21 9.40 -6.41 1.41
CA GLU A 21 10.40 -5.88 0.46
C GLU A 21 11.48 -5.00 1.12
N THR A 22 11.20 -4.45 2.30
CA THR A 22 12.08 -3.42 2.90
C THR A 22 12.36 -3.58 4.39
N ASP A 23 11.78 -4.58 5.06
CA ASP A 23 11.76 -4.75 6.52
C ASP A 23 11.02 -3.64 7.28
N PHE A 24 10.43 -2.65 6.60
CA PHE A 24 9.67 -1.56 7.21
C PHE A 24 8.17 -1.67 6.90
N SER A 25 7.36 -1.79 7.96
CA SER A 25 5.90 -1.68 7.86
C SER A 25 5.46 -0.23 7.62
N LEU A 26 4.21 -0.05 7.18
CA LEU A 26 3.57 1.27 7.17
C LEU A 26 3.34 1.77 8.59
N HIS A 27 3.58 3.06 8.84
CA HIS A 27 3.16 3.69 10.09
C HIS A 27 1.65 3.92 10.07
N ASP A 28 1.05 4.11 11.25
CA ASP A 28 -0.39 4.41 11.37
C ASP A 28 -0.78 5.65 10.56
N SER A 29 0.09 6.66 10.49
CA SER A 29 -0.11 7.83 9.64
C SER A 29 -0.26 7.50 8.16
N ASP A 30 0.52 6.53 7.65
CA ASP A 30 0.46 6.09 6.26
C ASP A 30 -0.82 5.28 6.01
N LYS A 31 -1.15 4.39 6.95
CA LYS A 31 -2.38 3.59 6.90
C LYS A 31 -3.62 4.49 6.94
N ASN A 32 -3.64 5.50 7.80
CA ASN A 32 -4.70 6.51 7.86
C ASN A 32 -4.79 7.34 6.59
N ARG A 33 -3.66 7.71 6.01
CA ARG A 33 -3.63 8.41 4.72
C ARG A 33 -4.23 7.56 3.60
N LEU A 34 -3.94 6.26 3.57
CA LEU A 34 -4.57 5.33 2.64
C LEU A 34 -6.06 5.18 2.90
N PHE A 35 -6.45 5.05 4.16
CA PHE A 35 -7.84 4.85 4.55
C PHE A 35 -8.71 6.09 4.29
N GLY A 36 -8.14 7.28 4.41
CA GLY A 36 -8.80 8.58 4.22
C GLY A 36 -9.40 9.17 5.51
N SER A 37 -9.24 8.50 6.64
CA SER A 37 -9.62 8.99 7.98
C SER A 37 -8.73 8.37 9.05
N ALA A 38 -8.79 8.92 10.27
CA ALA A 38 -8.10 8.37 11.43
C ALA A 38 -8.79 7.05 11.85
N HIS A 39 -8.25 5.93 11.39
CA HIS A 39 -8.79 4.59 11.61
C HIS A 39 -7.80 3.68 12.33
N TYR A 40 -6.51 3.87 12.07
CA TYR A 40 -5.39 3.17 12.66
C TYR A 40 -4.76 4.07 13.73
N GLU A 41 -4.81 3.65 14.97
CA GLU A 41 -4.15 4.32 16.09
C GLU A 41 -3.58 3.25 17.00
N SER A 42 -2.25 3.15 17.02
CA SER A 42 -1.54 2.34 18.00
C SER A 42 -0.80 3.24 18.98
N ASP A 43 -0.72 2.82 20.23
CA ASP A 43 0.07 3.51 21.27
C ASP A 43 1.59 3.36 21.06
N ARG A 44 2.03 2.95 19.85
CA ARG A 44 3.44 2.75 19.56
C ARG A 44 4.11 4.12 19.42
N PRO A 45 5.15 4.40 20.21
CA PRO A 45 5.88 5.65 20.07
C PRO A 45 6.56 5.71 18.69
N VAL A 46 6.25 6.75 17.93
CA VAL A 46 6.88 7.04 16.64
C VAL A 46 8.13 7.88 16.91
N HIS A 47 9.28 7.22 16.96
CA HIS A 47 10.57 7.87 17.23
C HIS A 47 11.21 8.49 15.97
N GLU A 48 10.86 7.97 14.79
CA GLU A 48 11.38 8.42 13.50
C GLU A 48 10.22 8.64 12.51
N PRO A 49 10.34 9.58 11.55
CA PRO A 49 9.35 9.75 10.48
C PRO A 49 9.14 8.47 9.68
N SER A 50 7.95 8.31 9.09
CA SER A 50 7.70 7.15 8.23
C SER A 50 8.63 7.16 7.01
N PRO A 51 9.29 6.04 6.68
CA PRO A 51 10.10 5.91 5.47
C PRO A 51 9.27 6.04 4.17
N TRP A 52 7.94 5.96 4.30
CA TRP A 52 6.99 6.05 3.20
C TRP A 52 6.48 7.48 2.96
N ALA A 53 6.61 8.37 3.95
CA ALA A 53 6.00 9.70 3.92
C ALA A 53 6.65 10.64 2.88
N GLU A 54 7.93 10.48 2.58
CA GLU A 54 8.66 11.34 1.65
C GLU A 54 8.39 11.00 0.17
N GLY A 55 8.47 12.01 -0.69
CA GLY A 55 8.30 11.84 -2.14
C GLY A 55 6.86 11.54 -2.57
N ASP A 56 6.68 10.87 -3.72
CA ASP A 56 5.35 10.47 -4.20
C ASP A 56 4.87 9.22 -3.46
N PHE A 57 4.07 9.44 -2.43
CA PHE A 57 3.45 8.39 -1.62
C PHE A 57 2.56 7.45 -2.46
N GLU A 58 1.67 7.99 -3.30
CA GLU A 58 0.74 7.16 -4.08
C GLU A 58 1.50 6.27 -5.08
N GLU A 59 2.60 6.78 -5.62
CA GLU A 59 3.49 6.02 -6.49
C GLU A 59 4.15 4.84 -5.77
N LYS A 60 4.74 5.07 -4.60
CA LYS A 60 5.36 4.02 -3.78
C LYS A 60 4.33 2.95 -3.41
N MET A 61 3.14 3.36 -2.97
CA MET A 61 2.06 2.44 -2.60
C MET A 61 1.53 1.66 -3.82
N ALA A 62 1.47 2.28 -4.99
CA ALA A 62 1.09 1.59 -6.23
C ALA A 62 2.10 0.53 -6.62
N MET A 63 3.40 0.79 -6.46
CA MET A 63 4.43 -0.22 -6.68
C MET A 63 4.26 -1.38 -5.70
N LEU A 64 4.11 -1.13 -4.39
CA LEU A 64 3.85 -2.18 -3.40
C LEU A 64 2.57 -2.98 -3.73
N LEU A 65 1.53 -2.32 -4.23
CA LEU A 65 0.29 -2.98 -4.64
C LEU A 65 0.52 -3.94 -5.84
N VAL A 66 1.41 -3.60 -6.77
CA VAL A 66 1.80 -4.50 -7.87
C VAL A 66 2.47 -5.77 -7.32
N TRP A 67 3.35 -5.64 -6.33
CA TRP A 67 4.02 -6.78 -5.69
C TRP A 67 3.03 -7.68 -4.97
N VAL A 68 2.17 -7.11 -4.12
CA VAL A 68 1.17 -7.92 -3.40
C VAL A 68 0.17 -8.57 -4.36
N ASN A 69 -0.12 -7.97 -5.53
CA ASN A 69 -0.95 -8.62 -6.56
C ASN A 69 -0.32 -9.90 -7.12
N VAL A 70 1.01 -9.98 -7.19
CA VAL A 70 1.71 -11.22 -7.56
C VAL A 70 1.58 -12.26 -6.44
N LEU A 71 1.79 -11.84 -5.18
CA LEU A 71 1.74 -12.70 -4.01
C LEU A 71 0.33 -13.25 -3.76
N ASN A 72 -0.69 -12.40 -3.91
CA ASN A 72 -2.10 -12.69 -3.65
C ASN A 72 -2.89 -13.07 -4.90
N ARG A 73 -2.24 -13.44 -6.01
CA ARG A 73 -2.92 -13.82 -7.26
C ARG A 73 -3.97 -14.93 -7.09
N SER A 74 -3.80 -15.76 -6.07
CA SER A 74 -4.69 -16.87 -5.72
C SER A 74 -5.72 -16.52 -4.64
N VAL A 75 -5.83 -15.25 -4.23
CA VAL A 75 -6.74 -14.78 -3.17
C VAL A 75 -7.88 -13.96 -3.79
N PRO A 76 -9.05 -14.57 -4.09
CA PRO A 76 -10.15 -13.88 -4.78
C PRO A 76 -10.64 -12.63 -4.04
N ALA A 77 -10.70 -12.70 -2.70
CA ALA A 77 -11.15 -11.60 -1.86
C ALA A 77 -10.28 -10.34 -2.04
N PHE A 78 -8.97 -10.49 -2.24
CA PHE A 78 -8.07 -9.37 -2.45
C PHE A 78 -8.31 -8.68 -3.81
N THR A 79 -8.63 -9.47 -4.83
CA THR A 79 -9.01 -8.95 -6.15
C THR A 79 -10.36 -8.25 -6.10
N GLU A 80 -11.33 -8.82 -5.38
CA GLU A 80 -12.66 -8.24 -5.19
C GLU A 80 -12.59 -6.90 -4.44
N ALA A 81 -11.77 -6.82 -3.39
CA ALA A 81 -11.53 -5.58 -2.64
C ALA A 81 -11.02 -4.46 -3.56
N GLN A 82 -10.03 -4.75 -4.42
CA GLN A 82 -9.51 -3.78 -5.37
C GLN A 82 -10.56 -3.33 -6.38
N LYS A 83 -11.32 -4.26 -6.97
CA LYS A 83 -12.39 -3.93 -7.93
C LYS A 83 -13.44 -3.01 -7.32
N ARG A 84 -13.80 -3.23 -6.05
CA ARG A 84 -14.77 -2.41 -5.34
C ARG A 84 -14.30 -0.98 -5.15
N LEU A 85 -13.01 -0.78 -4.87
CA LEU A 85 -12.42 0.52 -4.58
C LEU A 85 -11.88 1.25 -5.83
N GLU A 86 -11.68 0.56 -6.95
CA GLU A 86 -11.07 1.11 -8.17
C GLU A 86 -11.80 2.37 -8.69
N GLY A 87 -13.12 2.44 -8.52
CA GLY A 87 -13.94 3.57 -8.97
C GLY A 87 -14.02 4.74 -7.99
N GLU A 88 -13.50 4.60 -6.77
CA GLU A 88 -13.58 5.66 -5.76
C GLU A 88 -12.61 6.80 -6.05
N ASP A 89 -13.03 8.03 -5.75
CA ASP A 89 -12.13 9.18 -5.65
C ASP A 89 -11.46 9.22 -4.26
N SER A 90 -10.76 8.14 -3.94
CA SER A 90 -9.99 7.98 -2.72
C SER A 90 -8.51 7.75 -3.04
N VAL A 91 -7.63 7.91 -2.04
CA VAL A 91 -6.18 7.63 -2.18
C VAL A 91 -5.97 6.20 -2.67
N VAL A 92 -6.64 5.23 -2.04
CA VAL A 92 -6.58 3.82 -2.45
C VAL A 92 -7.14 3.60 -3.85
N GLY A 93 -8.24 4.25 -4.22
CA GLY A 93 -8.78 4.18 -5.60
C GLY A 93 -7.76 4.65 -6.64
N ARG A 94 -7.08 5.78 -6.39
CA ARG A 94 -6.01 6.28 -7.28
C ARG A 94 -4.83 5.32 -7.36
N ILE A 95 -4.39 4.77 -6.22
CA ILE A 95 -3.30 3.78 -6.15
C ILE A 95 -3.63 2.53 -6.98
N ILE A 96 -4.85 1.99 -6.86
CA ILE A 96 -5.30 0.81 -7.62
C ILE A 96 -5.23 1.10 -9.13
N ARG A 97 -5.73 2.26 -9.56
CA ARG A 97 -5.68 2.66 -10.98
C ARG A 97 -4.24 2.82 -11.48
N ARG A 98 -3.35 3.39 -10.66
CA ARG A 98 -1.91 3.50 -11.00
C ARG A 98 -1.25 2.12 -11.13
N ALA A 99 -1.56 1.19 -10.22
CA ALA A 99 -0.97 -0.15 -10.20
C ALA A 99 -1.43 -1.03 -11.38
N LYS A 100 -2.68 -0.90 -11.81
CA LYS A 100 -3.28 -1.71 -12.89
C LYS A 100 -2.57 -1.57 -14.24
N ASN A 101 -1.95 -0.42 -14.50
CA ASN A 101 -1.24 -0.14 -15.74
C ASN A 101 0.24 -0.60 -15.70
N ARG A 102 0.65 -1.35 -14.68
CA ARG A 102 2.04 -1.75 -14.45
C ARG A 102 2.17 -3.25 -14.33
N LYS A 103 3.33 -3.79 -14.70
CA LYS A 103 3.70 -5.18 -14.45
C LYS A 103 4.76 -5.24 -13.36
N ALA A 104 4.75 -6.30 -12.57
CA ALA A 104 5.79 -6.55 -11.57
C ALA A 104 7.18 -6.68 -12.22
N THR A 105 7.26 -7.14 -13.47
CA THR A 105 8.49 -7.18 -14.26
C THR A 105 9.06 -5.80 -14.60
N ASP A 106 8.23 -4.76 -14.56
CA ASP A 106 8.66 -3.37 -14.78
C ASP A 106 9.26 -2.77 -13.49
N ILE A 107 9.12 -3.48 -12.36
CA ILE A 107 9.70 -3.11 -11.08
C ILE A 107 10.91 -4.01 -10.85
N ALA A 108 12.12 -3.45 -10.94
CA ALA A 108 13.33 -4.24 -10.79
C ALA A 108 13.33 -4.95 -9.42
N LEU A 109 13.56 -6.27 -9.43
CA LEU A 109 13.82 -7.07 -8.23
C LEU A 109 14.98 -6.42 -7.46
N GLY A 110 14.73 -5.99 -6.21
CA GLY A 110 15.71 -5.25 -5.42
C GLY A 110 15.69 -3.73 -5.59
N THR A 111 14.63 -3.16 -6.18
CA THR A 111 14.35 -1.71 -6.04
C THR A 111 14.05 -1.44 -4.56
N LYS A 112 15.11 -1.26 -3.76
CA LYS A 112 14.98 -0.74 -2.40
C LYS A 112 14.28 0.60 -2.54
N PHE A 113 13.00 0.66 -2.14
CA PHE A 113 12.29 1.92 -1.98
C PHE A 113 13.18 2.80 -1.12
N GLY A 114 13.76 3.82 -1.75
CA GLY A 114 15.03 4.39 -1.32
C GLY A 114 15.04 4.80 0.14
N ARG A 115 15.94 4.19 0.92
CA ARG A 115 16.79 5.03 1.76
C ARG A 115 17.61 5.87 0.79
N SER A 116 17.27 7.15 0.66
CA SER A 116 18.35 8.11 0.46
C SER A 116 19.24 7.94 1.67
N SER A 117 20.38 7.28 1.49
CA SER A 117 21.46 7.32 2.46
C SER A 117 21.84 8.78 2.63
N ALA A 118 21.49 9.35 3.77
CA ALA A 118 22.12 10.54 4.32
C ALA A 118 22.86 10.11 5.58
#